data_AF-A0A424YV46-F1
#
_entry.id   AF-A0A424YV46-F1
#
_cell.length_a   1.000
_cell.length_b   1.000
_cell.length_c   1.000
_cell.angle_alpha   90.00
_cell.angle_beta   90.00
_cell.angle_gamma   90.00
#
_symmetry.space_group_name_H-M   'P 1'
#
loop_
_entity.id
_entity.type
_entity.pdbx_description
1 polymer ?
#
loop_
_entity_poly.entity_id
_entity_poly.type
_entity_poly.pdbx_seq_one_letter_code
_entity_poly.pdbx_strand_id
1 'polypeptide(L)' 'MASPILAVILSFFIPGLGQFYTGQFLKAIALFLLAVIFALLSTFIIGIPLYIIVWLYSMYDAYIAAEGS' A
#
# COMPACT_ATOMS: atom_id res chain seq x y z
N MET A 1 -0.82 9.09 16.70
CA MET A 1 0.60 9.20 16.32
C MET A 1 1.20 7.84 16.01
N ALA A 2 0.73 7.25 14.91
CA ALA A 2 1.42 6.12 14.28
C ALA A 2 2.81 6.59 13.81
N SER A 3 3.85 5.75 13.89
CA SER A 3 5.16 6.10 13.34
C SER A 3 5.11 6.08 11.80
N PRO A 4 5.46 7.19 11.10
CA PRO A 4 5.43 7.21 9.63
C PRO A 4 6.40 6.22 8.98
N ILE A 5 7.60 6.09 9.56
CA ILE A 5 8.61 5.15 9.06
C ILE A 5 8.12 3.70 9.21
N LEU A 6 7.51 3.36 10.34
CA LEU A 6 6.95 2.03 10.53
C LEU A 6 5.81 1.76 9.54
N ALA A 7 4.93 2.75 9.29
CA ALA A 7 3.85 2.61 8.33
C ALA A 7 4.36 2.34 6.90
N VAL A 8 5.44 3.01 6.49
CA VAL A 8 6.10 2.76 5.19
C VAL A 8 6.69 1.36 5.14
N ILE A 9 7.40 0.92 6.18
CA ILE A 9 8.00 -0.43 6.23
C ILE A 9 6.91 -1.50 6.13
N LEU A 10 5.79 -1.31 6.82
CA LEU A 10 4.65 -2.21 6.74
C LEU A 10 4.10 -2.28 5.30
N SER A 11 3.87 -1.13 4.65
CA SER A 11 3.38 -1.06 3.27
C SER A 11 4.39 -1.54 2.22
N PHE A 12 5.69 -1.50 2.52
CA PHE A 12 6.75 -2.07 1.68
C PHE A 12 6.59 -3.58 1.56
N PHE A 13 6.33 -4.28 2.67
CA PHE A 13 6.13 -5.73 2.65
C PHE A 13 4.77 -6.11 2.05
N ILE A 14 3.70 -5.41 2.44
CA ILE A 14 2.35 -5.69 1.95
C ILE A 14 1.60 -4.36 1.76
N PRO A 15 1.21 -4.01 0.52
CA PRO A 15 0.37 -2.86 0.26
C PRO A 15 -0.89 -2.84 1.13
N GLY A 16 -1.12 -1.74 1.82
CA GLY A 16 -2.26 -1.53 2.71
C GLY A 16 -1.97 -1.77 4.21
N LEU A 17 -0.84 -2.39 4.60
CA LEU A 17 -0.56 -2.59 6.03
C LEU A 17 -0.25 -1.30 6.79
N GLY A 18 0.41 -0.32 6.19
CA GLY A 18 0.64 0.98 6.83
C GLY A 18 -0.68 1.72 7.10
N GLN A 19 -1.65 1.58 6.20
CA GLN A 19 -3.00 2.11 6.33
C GLN A 19 -3.78 1.36 7.41
N PHE A 20 -3.59 0.05 7.52
CA PHE A 20 -4.17 -0.74 8.61
C PHE A 20 -3.63 -0.30 9.98
N TYR A 21 -2.30 -0.06 10.07
CA TYR A 21 -1.65 0.42 11.28
C TYR A 21 -2.12 1.81 11.73
N THR A 22 -2.46 2.68 10.78
CA THR A 22 -3.01 4.02 11.05
C THR A 22 -4.53 4.04 11.29
N GLY A 23 -5.19 2.87 11.27
CA GLY A 23 -6.64 2.75 11.46
C GLY A 23 -7.49 3.07 10.23
N GLN A 24 -6.89 3.29 9.07
CA GLN A 24 -7.57 3.56 7.80
C GLN A 24 -7.97 2.25 7.10
N PHE A 25 -8.86 1.47 7.73
CA PHE A 25 -9.23 0.12 7.27
C PHE A 25 -9.76 0.06 5.83
N LEU A 26 -10.58 1.02 5.41
CA LEU A 26 -11.14 1.02 4.06
C LEU A 26 -10.03 1.19 3.00
N LYS A 27 -9.07 2.08 3.24
CA LYS A 27 -7.91 2.26 2.35
C LYS A 27 -7.00 1.04 2.37
N ALA A 28 -6.77 0.46 3.55
CA ALA A 28 -5.95 -0.75 3.70
C ALA A 28 -6.46 -1.88 2.81
N ILE A 29 -7.76 -2.17 2.87
CA ILE A 29 -8.41 -3.20 2.06
C ILE A 29 -8.36 -2.84 0.57
N ALA A 30 -8.67 -1.59 0.20
CA ALA A 30 -8.67 -1.16 -1.19
C ALA A 30 -7.28 -1.29 -1.84
N LEU A 31 -6.22 -0.84 -1.17
CA LEU A 31 -4.85 -0.93 -1.67
C LEU A 31 -4.36 -2.37 -1.75
N PHE A 32 -4.69 -3.20 -0.76
CA PHE A 32 -4.35 -4.62 -0.77
C PHE A 32 -5.02 -5.34 -1.96
N LEU A 33 -6.32 -5.15 -2.16
CA LEU A 33 -7.05 -5.75 -3.28
C LEU A 33 -6.50 -5.27 -4.63
N LEU A 34 -6.20 -3.98 -4.77
CA LEU A 34 -5.65 -3.43 -6.00
C LEU A 34 -4.25 -4.02 -6.30
N ALA A 35 -3.42 -4.16 -5.28
CA ALA A 35 -2.12 -4.82 -5.40
C ALA A 35 -2.26 -6.29 -5.80
N VAL A 36 -3.21 -7.04 -5.25
CA VAL A 36 -3.50 -8.43 -5.64
C VAL A 36 -3.95 -8.50 -7.10
N ILE A 37 -4.86 -7.63 -7.53
CA ILE A 37 -5.33 -7.59 -8.93
C ILE A 37 -4.17 -7.34 -9.89
N PHE A 38 -3.30 -6.37 -9.61
CA PHE A 38 -2.17 -6.07 -10.48
C PHE A 38 -1.03 -7.09 -10.38
N ALA A 39 -0.86 -7.76 -9.24
CA ALA A 39 0.03 -8.91 -9.13
C ALA A 39 -0.45 -10.06 -10.02
N LEU A 40 -1.76 -10.37 -10.04
CA LEU A 40 -2.33 -11.35 -10.96
C LEU A 40 -2.18 -10.92 -12.42
N LEU A 41 -2.42 -9.64 -12.71
CA LEU A 41 -2.25 -9.08 -14.05
C LEU A 41 -0.79 -9.10 -14.51
N SER A 42 0.17 -9.15 -13.58
CA SER A 42 1.61 -9.24 -13.89
C SER A 42 2.01 -10.55 -14.57
N THR A 43 1.10 -11.53 -14.66
CA THR A 43 1.23 -12.65 -15.61
C THR A 43 1.35 -12.17 -17.06
N PHE A 44 0.77 -10.99 -17.35
CA PHE A 44 1.04 -10.21 -18.55
C PHE A 44 2.04 -9.10 -18.22
N ILE A 45 2.94 -8.78 -19.15
CA ILE A 45 3.99 -7.75 -18.98
C ILE A 45 3.39 -6.39 -18.55
N ILE A 46 2.16 -6.09 -18.94
CA ILE A 46 1.46 -4.84 -18.59
C ILE A 46 1.10 -4.72 -17.10
N GLY A 47 0.97 -5.84 -16.37
CA GLY A 47 0.62 -5.79 -14.95
C GLY A 47 1.79 -5.37 -14.05
N ILE A 48 3.03 -5.63 -14.47
CA ILE A 48 4.24 -5.31 -13.70
C ILE A 48 4.33 -3.80 -13.40
N PRO A 49 4.27 -2.88 -14.40
CA PRO A 49 4.34 -1.46 -14.10
C PRO A 49 3.17 -0.97 -13.24
N LEU A 50 1.97 -1.54 -13.42
CA LEU A 50 0.79 -1.18 -12.62
C LEU A 50 0.95 -1.60 -11.16
N TYR A 51 1.48 -2.80 -10.91
CA TYR A 51 1.78 -3.27 -9.56
C TYR A 51 2.82 -2.38 -8.88
N ILE A 52 3.91 -2.02 -9.58
CA ILE A 52 4.95 -1.12 -9.04
C ILE A 52 4.36 0.23 -8.66
N ILE A 53 3.49 0.80 -9.49
CA ILE A 53 2.82 2.09 -9.21
C ILE A 53 1.99 1.98 -7.92
N VAL A 54 1.18 0.93 -7.77
CA VAL A 54 0.34 0.74 -6.57
C VAL A 54 1.17 0.47 -5.34
N TRP A 55 2.25 -0.29 -5.46
CA TRP A 55 3.17 -0.57 -4.37
C TRP A 55 3.85 0.71 -3.86
N LEU A 56 4.41 1.52 -4.76
CA LEU A 56 4.99 2.82 -4.41
C LEU A 56 3.95 3.77 -3.82
N TYR A 57 2.75 3.84 -4.42
CA TYR A 57 1.66 4.66 -3.92
C TYR A 57 1.22 4.23 -2.52
N SER A 58 1.15 2.93 -2.24
CA SER A 58 0.76 2.43 -0.92
C SER A 58 1.76 2.83 0.17
N MET A 59 3.06 2.86 -0.13
CA MET A 59 4.09 3.36 0.79
C MET A 59 3.94 4.87 1.02
N TYR A 60 3.75 5.65 -0.03
CA TYR A 60 3.53 7.09 0.07
C TYR A 60 2.26 7.44 0.88
N ASP A 61 1.13 6.82 0.57
CA ASP A 61 -0.13 7.05 1.29
C ASP A 61 -0.01 6.60 2.76
N ALA A 62 0.74 5.54 3.06
CA ALA A 62 0.99 5.11 4.44
C ALA A 62 1.80 6.14 5.25
N TYR A 63 2.80 6.78 4.63
CA TYR A 63 3.57 7.85 5.26
C TYR A 63 2.66 9.03 5.63
N ILE A 64 1.89 9.53 4.66
CA ILE A 64 0.98 10.67 4.85
C ILE A 64 -0.14 10.33 5.84
N ALA A 65 -0.68 9.11 5.77
CA ALA A 65 -1.68 8.61 6.70
C ALA A 65 -1.18 8.59 8.15
N ALA A 66 0.09 8.24 8.37
CA ALA A 66 0.69 8.20 9.70
C ALA A 66 1.07 9.60 10.21
N GLU A 67 1.58 10.47 9.34
CA GLU A 67 1.92 11.86 9.67
C GLU A 67 0.68 12.67 10.10
N GLY A 68 -0.50 12.36 9.53
CA GLY A 68 -1.77 12.97 9.91
C GLY A 68 -2.53 12.32 11.08
N SER A 69 -1.96 11.33 11.77
CA SER A 69 -2.63 10.48 12.80
C SER A 69 -2.15 10.65 14.24
#